data_AF-A0A0K2VFK9-F1
#
_entry.id   AF-A0A0K2VFK9-F1
#
_cell.length_a   1.000
_cell.length_b   1.000
_cell.length_c   1.000
_cell.angle_alpha   90.00
_cell.angle_beta   90.00
_cell.angle_gamma   90.00
#
_symmetry.space_group_name_H-M   'P 1'
#
loop_
_entity.id
_entity.type
_entity.pdbx_description
1 polymer ?
#
loop_
_entity_poly.entity_id
_entity_poly.type
_entity_poly.pdbx_seq_one_letter_code
_entity_poly.pdbx_strand_id
1 'polypeptide(L)'
;MAPSYRGLSLFNVVRFRNIPCIGFPLNGTCYTEEDCQTRGGVQSGTCASGYGVCCSFSLNCGGMNSENCTYLVNNNPSPGACTYTICKKSNWVCRIRLDFADFRIGAPVSVATVDAGAVGDCVTDQFSVTSRNMGSPIICGMNSGQHMIVDADDNCNVVSFAIGAAAVPLRSWNIKVTQYNCDDNLSPGGKSLFVLCNLIVFVFFRSSWMLAILHREYRSFQKLQFP
;
A
#
# COMPACT_ATOMS: atom_id res chain seq x y z
N MET A 1 49.65 -14.03 -44.50
CA MET A 1 48.22 -13.68 -44.57
C MET A 1 47.59 -14.07 -43.25
N ALA A 2 47.30 -13.10 -42.39
CA ALA A 2 46.54 -13.32 -41.16
C ALA A 2 45.07 -12.93 -41.43
N PRO A 3 44.08 -13.75 -41.06
CA PRO A 3 42.70 -13.29 -41.01
C PRO A 3 42.20 -13.14 -39.58
N SER A 4 41.93 -11.87 -39.26
CA SER A 4 40.68 -11.35 -38.68
C SER A 4 40.20 -11.90 -37.33
N TYR A 5 40.42 -11.09 -36.29
CA TYR A 5 39.67 -11.13 -35.05
C TYR A 5 38.18 -10.84 -35.32
N ARG A 6 37.33 -11.87 -35.17
CA ARG A 6 35.88 -11.67 -35.07
C ARG A 6 35.57 -10.99 -33.74
N GLY A 7 34.94 -9.83 -33.83
CA GLY A 7 34.66 -8.92 -32.72
C GLY A 7 34.02 -9.63 -31.53
N LEU A 8 34.65 -9.46 -30.37
CA LEU A 8 34.03 -9.71 -29.09
C LEU A 8 32.85 -8.76 -28.95
N SER A 9 31.68 -9.35 -28.77
CA SER A 9 30.41 -8.69 -28.50
C SER A 9 30.53 -7.83 -27.23
N LEU A 10 30.71 -6.52 -27.39
CA LEU A 10 30.74 -5.54 -26.31
C LEU A 10 29.32 -5.08 -25.96
N PHE A 11 28.43 -6.01 -25.60
CA PHE A 11 27.22 -5.62 -24.87
C PHE A 11 27.57 -5.55 -23.40
N ASN A 12 28.06 -4.38 -22.96
CA ASN A 12 28.11 -4.07 -21.53
C ASN A 12 26.66 -3.89 -21.06
N VAL A 13 26.03 -4.98 -20.61
CA VAL A 13 24.74 -4.93 -19.94
C VAL A 13 24.94 -4.21 -18.62
N VAL A 14 24.57 -2.93 -18.58
CA VAL A 14 24.60 -2.13 -17.37
C VAL A 14 23.56 -2.69 -16.41
N ARG A 15 24.02 -3.31 -15.32
CA ARG A 15 23.17 -3.77 -14.23
C ARG A 15 23.41 -2.89 -13.02
N PHE A 16 22.35 -2.27 -12.52
CA PHE A 16 22.36 -1.55 -11.26
C PHE A 16 21.23 -2.06 -10.38
N ARG A 17 21.37 -1.84 -9.07
CA ARG A 17 20.33 -2.19 -8.10
C ARG A 17 19.11 -1.30 -8.34
N ASN A 18 17.93 -1.92 -8.40
CA ASN A 18 16.66 -1.19 -8.45
C ASN A 18 16.41 -0.50 -7.10
N ILE A 19 16.75 0.78 -7.02
CA ILE A 19 16.55 1.62 -5.85
C ILE A 19 15.42 2.63 -6.08
N PRO A 20 14.75 3.13 -5.04
CA PRO A 20 13.79 4.22 -5.17
C PRO A 20 14.40 5.45 -5.84
N CYS A 21 13.62 6.14 -6.66
CA CYS A 21 14.01 7.38 -7.34
C CYS A 21 12.87 8.39 -7.29
N ILE A 22 13.25 9.66 -7.40
CA ILE A 22 12.30 10.77 -7.44
C ILE A 22 11.88 10.98 -8.90
N GLY A 23 10.57 11.02 -9.12
CA GLY A 23 9.98 11.20 -10.44
C GLY A 23 8.76 12.12 -10.38
N PHE A 24 8.29 12.54 -11.55
CA PHE A 24 7.08 13.35 -11.70
C PHE A 24 6.17 12.75 -12.78
N PRO A 25 4.85 12.61 -12.55
CA PRO A 25 4.11 12.99 -11.34
C PRO A 25 4.28 12.02 -10.17
N LEU A 26 4.84 10.83 -10.39
CA LEU A 26 4.98 9.79 -9.38
C LEU A 26 6.45 9.43 -9.16
N ASN A 27 6.79 9.17 -7.91
CA ASN A 27 8.07 8.55 -7.57
C ASN A 27 8.10 7.11 -8.09
N GLY A 28 9.29 6.63 -8.41
CA GLY A 28 9.45 5.32 -9.02
C GLY A 28 10.55 4.50 -8.40
N THR A 29 10.91 3.46 -9.13
CA THR A 29 12.10 2.64 -8.90
C THR A 29 13.00 2.77 -10.12
N CYS A 30 14.30 2.83 -9.91
CA CYS A 30 15.27 2.98 -10.99
C CYS A 30 15.38 1.67 -11.80
N TYR A 31 15.16 1.74 -13.12
CA TYR A 31 15.33 0.64 -14.06
C TYR A 31 16.12 1.09 -15.29
N THR A 32 16.57 0.14 -16.11
CA THR A 32 16.92 0.45 -17.49
C THR A 32 15.65 0.88 -18.24
N GLU A 33 15.80 1.65 -19.31
CA GLU A 33 14.64 2.08 -20.11
C GLU A 33 13.86 0.88 -20.67
N GLU A 34 14.59 -0.11 -21.19
CA GLU A 34 14.03 -1.35 -21.71
C GLU A 34 13.26 -2.13 -20.64
N ASP A 35 13.87 -2.36 -19.46
CA ASP A 35 13.18 -3.06 -18.36
C ASP A 35 11.91 -2.33 -17.92
N CYS A 36 11.93 -1.00 -17.86
CA CYS A 36 10.77 -0.22 -17.47
C CYS A 36 9.61 -0.44 -18.44
N GLN A 37 9.88 -0.37 -19.75
CA GLN A 37 8.88 -0.57 -20.80
C GLN A 37 8.38 -2.02 -20.84
N THR A 38 9.28 -3.01 -20.81
CA THR A 38 8.91 -4.44 -20.84
C THR A 38 8.03 -4.83 -19.65
N ARG A 39 8.21 -4.18 -18.50
CA ARG A 39 7.42 -4.41 -17.28
C ARG A 39 6.13 -3.58 -17.23
N GLY A 40 5.81 -2.83 -18.29
CA GLY A 40 4.60 -2.00 -18.37
C GLY A 40 4.63 -0.77 -17.47
N GLY A 41 5.81 -0.30 -17.11
CA GLY A 41 5.99 0.93 -16.34
C GLY A 41 6.07 2.18 -17.23
N VAL A 42 5.99 3.33 -16.58
CA VAL A 42 6.08 4.65 -17.22
C VAL A 42 7.32 5.37 -16.71
N GLN A 43 8.09 5.94 -17.62
CA GLN A 43 9.23 6.79 -17.29
C GLN A 43 8.74 8.11 -16.69
N SER A 44 9.16 8.38 -15.46
CA SER A 44 8.84 9.58 -14.68
C SER A 44 10.08 10.42 -14.34
N GLY A 45 11.25 10.10 -14.92
CA GLY A 45 12.51 10.82 -14.70
C GLY A 45 13.74 10.01 -15.06
N THR A 46 14.92 10.49 -14.66
CA THR A 46 16.24 9.83 -14.84
C THR A 46 16.84 9.44 -13.50
N CYS A 47 17.61 8.36 -13.45
CA CYS A 47 18.29 7.88 -12.25
C CYS A 47 19.64 7.23 -12.62
N ALA A 48 20.37 6.72 -11.62
CA ALA A 48 21.68 6.08 -11.80
C ALA A 48 22.64 6.92 -12.65
N SER A 49 22.76 8.22 -12.36
CA SER A 49 23.62 9.16 -13.10
C SER A 49 23.36 9.22 -14.61
N GLY A 50 22.11 8.95 -15.03
CA GLY A 50 21.68 8.99 -16.43
C GLY A 50 21.72 7.64 -17.15
N TYR A 51 22.18 6.57 -16.50
CA TYR A 51 22.15 5.22 -17.06
C TYR A 51 20.80 4.51 -16.91
N GLY A 52 19.87 5.10 -16.15
CA GLY A 52 18.55 4.53 -15.89
C GLY A 52 17.43 5.56 -15.90
N VAL A 53 16.21 5.04 -15.90
CA VAL A 53 14.97 5.80 -15.86
C VAL A 53 14.25 5.57 -14.55
N CYS A 54 13.61 6.62 -14.03
CA CYS A 54 12.76 6.48 -12.86
C CYS A 54 11.41 5.91 -13.29
N CYS A 55 11.19 4.62 -13.06
CA CYS A 55 10.04 3.89 -13.56
C CYS A 55 8.94 3.81 -12.50
N SER A 56 7.72 4.23 -12.84
CA SER A 56 6.53 4.08 -11.98
C SER A 56 5.55 3.09 -12.59
N PHE A 57 4.90 2.29 -11.77
CA PHE A 57 3.88 1.35 -12.21
C PHE A 57 2.52 1.79 -11.67
N SER A 58 1.48 1.77 -12.51
CA SER A 58 0.12 2.07 -12.08
C SER A 58 -0.82 0.96 -12.49
N LEU A 59 -1.71 0.57 -11.57
CA LEU A 59 -2.72 -0.45 -11.81
C LEU A 59 -4.12 0.16 -11.86
N ASN A 60 -4.93 -0.38 -12.77
CA ASN A 60 -6.37 -0.24 -12.78
C ASN A 60 -7.03 -1.41 -12.05
N CYS A 61 -8.32 -1.31 -11.73
CA CYS A 61 -9.09 -2.39 -11.14
C CYS A 61 -8.94 -3.70 -11.95
N GLY A 62 -8.73 -4.81 -11.26
CA GLY A 62 -8.40 -6.13 -11.83
C GLY A 62 -6.93 -6.33 -12.17
N GLY A 63 -6.11 -5.29 -12.04
CA GLY A 63 -4.68 -5.32 -12.35
C GLY A 63 -3.85 -6.09 -11.34
N MET A 64 -2.69 -6.57 -11.80
CA MET A 64 -1.72 -7.30 -11.00
C MET A 64 -0.32 -6.76 -11.24
N ASN A 65 0.47 -6.63 -10.17
CA ASN A 65 1.90 -6.32 -10.29
C ASN A 65 2.70 -6.93 -9.15
N SER A 66 3.98 -7.19 -9.40
CA SER A 66 4.95 -7.60 -8.38
C SER A 66 6.04 -6.55 -8.15
N GLU A 67 6.08 -5.48 -8.93
CA GLU A 67 7.10 -4.46 -8.82
C GLU A 67 6.91 -3.54 -7.61
N ASN A 68 8.04 -3.03 -7.11
CA ASN A 68 8.06 -2.08 -6.00
C ASN A 68 7.76 -0.66 -6.50
N CYS A 69 7.12 0.16 -5.66
CA CYS A 69 6.55 1.47 -6.04
C CYS A 69 5.45 1.35 -7.11
N THR A 70 4.49 0.45 -6.87
CA THR A 70 3.27 0.34 -7.67
C THR A 70 2.18 1.23 -7.10
N TYR A 71 1.41 1.92 -7.93
CA TYR A 71 0.32 2.80 -7.53
C TYR A 71 -1.03 2.19 -7.91
N LEU A 72 -1.97 2.19 -6.96
CA LEU A 72 -3.36 1.80 -7.19
C LEU A 72 -4.15 3.09 -7.31
N VAL A 73 -4.67 3.36 -8.51
CA VAL A 73 -5.32 4.64 -8.80
C VAL A 73 -6.74 4.40 -9.30
N ASN A 74 -7.69 5.12 -8.74
CA ASN A 74 -9.03 5.27 -9.29
C ASN A 74 -9.61 6.62 -8.88
N ASN A 75 -9.87 7.49 -9.84
CA ASN A 75 -10.43 8.82 -9.59
C ASN A 75 -11.96 8.87 -9.69
N ASN A 76 -12.59 7.83 -10.27
CA ASN A 76 -14.03 7.78 -10.53
C ASN A 76 -14.55 6.34 -10.38
N PRO A 77 -14.49 5.75 -9.18
CA PRO A 77 -14.88 4.37 -8.98
C PRO A 77 -16.39 4.20 -9.13
N SER A 78 -16.78 3.23 -9.95
CA SER A 78 -18.17 2.81 -10.09
C SER A 78 -18.59 1.90 -8.93
N PRO A 79 -19.89 1.82 -8.60
CA PRO A 79 -20.41 0.79 -7.71
C PRO A 79 -19.98 -0.62 -8.16
N GLY A 80 -19.67 -1.48 -7.20
CA GLY A 80 -19.19 -2.84 -7.43
C GLY A 80 -17.84 -3.14 -6.78
N ALA A 81 -17.30 -4.30 -7.11
CA ALA A 81 -16.00 -4.74 -6.61
C ALA A 81 -14.87 -4.20 -7.49
N CYS A 82 -13.81 -3.71 -6.88
CA CYS A 82 -12.54 -3.40 -7.52
C CYS A 82 -11.42 -4.03 -6.70
N THR A 83 -10.64 -4.90 -7.34
CA THR A 83 -9.53 -5.60 -6.68
C THR A 83 -8.21 -5.30 -7.38
N TYR A 84 -7.12 -5.34 -6.63
CA TYR A 84 -5.75 -5.28 -7.15
C TYR A 84 -4.95 -6.43 -6.54
N THR A 85 -4.13 -7.09 -7.34
CA THR A 85 -3.29 -8.20 -6.89
C THR A 85 -1.83 -7.77 -6.81
N ILE A 86 -1.28 -7.80 -5.60
CA ILE A 86 0.11 -7.42 -5.34
C ILE A 86 0.90 -8.67 -4.95
N CYS A 87 1.79 -9.07 -5.83
CA CYS A 87 2.65 -10.23 -5.61
C CYS A 87 4.02 -9.80 -5.08
N LYS A 88 4.64 -10.68 -4.32
CA LYS A 88 6.01 -10.47 -3.86
C LYS A 88 6.94 -10.33 -5.07
N LYS A 89 7.75 -9.28 -5.07
CA LYS A 89 8.84 -9.12 -6.06
C LYS A 89 9.85 -10.28 -5.97
N SER A 90 10.04 -10.79 -4.76
CA SER A 90 10.92 -11.93 -4.49
C SER A 90 10.54 -12.60 -3.17
N ASN A 91 11.04 -13.80 -2.93
CA ASN A 91 10.78 -14.55 -1.69
C ASN A 91 11.26 -13.82 -0.42
N TRP A 92 12.20 -12.87 -0.55
CA TRP A 92 12.75 -12.08 0.54
C TRP A 92 11.87 -10.91 0.98
N VAL A 93 10.72 -10.69 0.33
CA VAL A 93 9.74 -9.69 0.76
C VAL A 93 8.89 -10.27 1.88
N CYS A 94 8.85 -9.58 3.03
CA CYS A 94 8.05 -10.00 4.18
C CYS A 94 6.90 -9.05 4.50
N ARG A 95 6.97 -7.77 4.07
CA ARG A 95 5.97 -6.75 4.40
C ARG A 95 5.63 -5.91 3.20
N ILE A 96 4.36 -5.50 3.13
CA ILE A 96 3.84 -4.55 2.15
C ILE A 96 3.26 -3.38 2.92
N ARG A 97 3.70 -2.17 2.57
CA ARG A 97 3.13 -0.91 3.05
C ARG A 97 2.31 -0.28 1.95
N LEU A 98 1.11 0.15 2.31
CA LEU A 98 0.21 0.93 1.47
C LEU A 98 0.15 2.34 2.04
N ASP A 99 0.68 3.32 1.31
CA ASP A 99 0.59 4.74 1.67
C ASP A 99 -0.57 5.37 0.90
N PHE A 100 -1.51 5.96 1.64
CA PHE A 100 -2.73 6.54 1.10
C PHE A 100 -2.50 8.00 0.72
N ALA A 101 -1.92 8.26 -0.45
CA ALA A 101 -1.70 9.63 -0.92
C ALA A 101 -3.04 10.38 -1.11
N ASP A 102 -4.01 9.69 -1.69
CA ASP A 102 -5.43 10.06 -1.64
C ASP A 102 -6.24 8.81 -1.31
N PHE A 103 -7.23 8.96 -0.44
CA PHE A 103 -8.14 7.88 -0.07
C PHE A 103 -9.41 8.48 0.49
N ARG A 104 -10.49 8.34 -0.27
CA ARG A 104 -11.81 8.83 0.06
C ARG A 104 -12.84 7.86 -0.49
N ILE A 105 -13.53 7.16 0.40
CA ILE A 105 -14.71 6.37 0.06
C ILE A 105 -15.84 6.74 1.04
N GLY A 106 -17.00 6.12 0.88
CA GLY A 106 -18.18 6.30 1.72
C GLY A 106 -17.82 6.25 3.20
N ALA A 107 -18.37 7.20 3.97
CA ALA A 107 -18.08 7.33 5.39
C ALA A 107 -18.62 6.11 6.18
N PRO A 108 -18.05 5.82 7.35
CA PRO A 108 -18.65 4.85 8.27
C PRO A 108 -20.00 5.37 8.77
N VAL A 109 -20.81 4.45 9.30
CA VAL A 109 -22.05 4.78 10.01
C VAL A 109 -21.76 5.76 11.13
N SER A 110 -22.38 6.94 11.09
CA SER A 110 -22.22 8.00 12.09
C SER A 110 -23.31 8.01 13.17
N VAL A 111 -24.46 7.40 12.86
CA VAL A 111 -25.61 7.27 13.77
C VAL A 111 -26.10 5.83 13.68
N ALA A 112 -26.05 5.11 14.81
CA ALA A 112 -26.58 3.76 14.86
C ALA A 112 -28.12 3.79 14.79
N THR A 113 -28.67 3.07 13.83
CA THR A 113 -30.10 2.72 13.77
C THR A 113 -30.21 1.21 13.59
N VAL A 114 -31.37 0.63 13.95
CA VAL A 114 -31.61 -0.83 13.83
C VAL A 114 -31.28 -1.38 12.44
N ASP A 115 -31.44 -0.58 11.39
CA ASP A 115 -31.21 -0.98 10.00
C ASP A 115 -29.86 -0.53 9.41
N ALA A 116 -29.06 0.29 10.11
CA ALA A 116 -27.85 0.92 9.55
C ALA A 116 -26.52 0.36 10.05
N GLY A 117 -26.52 -0.46 11.12
CA GLY A 117 -25.29 -0.96 11.75
C GLY A 117 -24.83 -0.11 12.95
N ALA A 118 -23.70 -0.49 13.54
CA ALA A 118 -23.12 0.23 14.67
C ALA A 118 -22.31 1.45 14.19
N VAL A 119 -22.16 2.46 15.06
CA VAL A 119 -21.28 3.61 14.77
C VAL A 119 -19.86 3.12 14.50
N GLY A 120 -19.29 3.53 13.37
CA GLY A 120 -17.97 3.08 12.91
C GLY A 120 -18.01 1.98 11.85
N ASP A 121 -19.15 1.33 11.62
CA ASP A 121 -19.25 0.26 10.63
C ASP A 121 -19.15 0.80 9.20
N CYS A 122 -18.39 0.10 8.37
CA CYS A 122 -18.23 0.38 6.96
C CYS A 122 -19.28 -0.40 6.14
N VAL A 123 -20.51 0.12 6.10
CA VAL A 123 -21.64 -0.57 5.45
C VAL A 123 -21.75 -0.22 3.97
N THR A 124 -21.56 1.05 3.59
CA THR A 124 -21.71 1.50 2.20
C THR A 124 -20.51 1.13 1.33
N ASP A 125 -19.32 1.55 1.75
CA ASP A 125 -18.08 1.28 1.04
C ASP A 125 -17.10 0.60 2.00
N GLN A 126 -16.32 -0.34 1.49
CA GLN A 126 -15.35 -1.10 2.26
C GLN A 126 -14.03 -1.19 1.53
N PHE A 127 -12.94 -1.09 2.29
CA PHE A 127 -11.60 -1.39 1.85
C PHE A 127 -10.94 -2.38 2.80
N SER A 128 -10.26 -3.38 2.24
CA SER A 128 -9.43 -4.32 3.00
C SER A 128 -8.31 -4.89 2.16
N VAL A 129 -7.31 -5.48 2.83
CA VAL A 129 -6.16 -6.12 2.19
C VAL A 129 -5.96 -7.50 2.80
N THR A 130 -5.86 -8.53 1.97
CA THR A 130 -5.51 -9.87 2.46
C THR A 130 -4.04 -9.93 2.88
N SER A 131 -3.71 -10.89 3.73
CA SER A 131 -2.36 -11.11 4.22
C SER A 131 -2.20 -12.53 4.70
N ARG A 132 -0.96 -13.03 4.68
CA ARG A 132 -0.59 -14.41 5.04
C ARG A 132 -1.12 -14.85 6.40
N ASN A 133 -1.05 -13.98 7.39
CA ASN A 133 -1.43 -14.30 8.77
C ASN A 133 -2.83 -13.78 9.10
N MET A 134 -3.02 -12.47 8.97
CA MET A 134 -4.27 -11.79 9.30
C MET A 134 -4.45 -10.63 8.34
N GLY A 135 -5.54 -10.68 7.57
CA GLY A 135 -5.94 -9.56 6.71
C GLY A 135 -6.13 -8.27 7.51
N SER A 136 -6.14 -7.15 6.80
CA SER A 136 -6.41 -5.85 7.41
C SER A 136 -7.81 -5.79 8.02
N PRO A 137 -8.05 -4.88 8.99
CA PRO A 137 -9.42 -4.47 9.28
C PRO A 137 -10.07 -3.87 8.03
N ILE A 138 -11.40 -3.89 8.00
CA ILE A 138 -12.18 -3.17 7.01
C ILE A 138 -12.19 -1.69 7.41
N ILE A 139 -11.84 -0.81 6.48
CA ILE A 139 -11.87 0.64 6.69
C ILE A 139 -12.65 1.33 5.57
N CYS A 140 -13.09 2.56 5.85
CA CYS A 140 -13.84 3.41 4.94
C CYS A 140 -13.69 4.88 5.32
N GLY A 141 -14.37 5.79 4.61
CA GLY A 141 -14.24 7.23 4.79
C GLY A 141 -12.96 7.82 4.20
N MET A 142 -12.44 8.86 4.86
CA MET A 142 -11.24 9.59 4.43
C MET A 142 -10.02 9.13 5.21
N ASN A 143 -9.01 8.58 4.51
CA ASN A 143 -7.77 8.09 5.12
C ASN A 143 -6.51 8.65 4.43
N SER A 144 -6.64 9.75 3.69
CA SER A 144 -5.51 10.39 2.99
C SER A 144 -4.42 10.81 4.00
N GLY A 145 -3.16 10.61 3.64
CA GLY A 145 -1.99 10.83 4.50
C GLY A 145 -1.69 9.71 5.50
N GLN A 146 -2.56 8.69 5.61
CA GLN A 146 -2.33 7.52 6.46
C GLN A 146 -1.61 6.40 5.70
N HIS A 147 -1.27 5.33 6.41
CA HIS A 147 -0.68 4.14 5.82
C HIS A 147 -1.15 2.86 6.52
N MET A 148 -1.03 1.75 5.81
CA MET A 148 -1.33 0.41 6.28
C MET A 148 -0.14 -0.51 6.00
N ILE A 149 0.21 -1.39 6.95
CA ILE A 149 1.25 -2.40 6.75
C ILE A 149 0.64 -3.78 6.96
N VAL A 150 0.86 -4.66 5.99
CA VAL A 150 0.42 -6.06 6.03
C VAL A 150 1.60 -7.00 5.76
N ASP A 151 1.51 -8.23 6.25
CA ASP A 151 2.49 -9.26 5.89
C ASP A 151 2.29 -9.66 4.43
N ALA A 152 3.40 -9.82 3.72
CA ALA A 152 3.39 -10.26 2.34
C ALA A 152 3.00 -11.74 2.23
N ASP A 153 2.12 -12.07 1.29
CA ASP A 153 1.66 -13.44 1.04
C ASP A 153 2.39 -14.05 -0.16
N ASP A 154 2.71 -15.34 -0.07
CA ASP A 154 3.30 -16.10 -1.17
C ASP A 154 2.31 -16.34 -2.31
N ASN A 155 1.00 -16.31 -2.02
CA ASN A 155 -0.09 -16.35 -3.00
C ASN A 155 -0.58 -14.95 -3.42
N CYS A 156 0.24 -13.92 -3.19
CA CYS A 156 -0.06 -12.51 -3.40
C CYS A 156 -1.10 -11.94 -2.41
N ASN A 157 -0.98 -10.65 -2.15
CA ASN A 157 -1.95 -9.88 -1.38
C ASN A 157 -3.01 -9.33 -2.33
N VAL A 158 -4.27 -9.42 -1.93
CA VAL A 158 -5.41 -8.85 -2.66
C VAL A 158 -5.86 -7.60 -1.92
N VAL A 159 -5.77 -6.46 -2.59
CA VAL A 159 -6.32 -5.18 -2.13
C VAL A 159 -7.73 -5.05 -2.70
N SER A 160 -8.73 -4.98 -1.84
CA SER A 160 -10.13 -5.07 -2.21
C SER A 160 -10.88 -3.80 -1.83
N PHE A 161 -11.63 -3.27 -2.80
CA PHE A 161 -12.66 -2.26 -2.61
C PHE A 161 -14.01 -2.88 -2.95
N ALA A 162 -14.99 -2.70 -2.07
CA ALA A 162 -16.40 -2.94 -2.36
C ALA A 162 -17.14 -1.60 -2.26
N ILE A 163 -17.62 -1.10 -3.40
CA ILE A 163 -18.23 0.22 -3.51
C ILE A 163 -19.74 0.09 -3.64
N GLY A 164 -20.47 0.70 -2.71
CA GLY A 164 -21.93 0.66 -2.67
C GLY A 164 -22.57 1.53 -3.76
N ALA A 165 -23.81 1.22 -4.10
CA ALA A 165 -24.60 1.96 -5.08
C ALA A 165 -25.07 3.34 -4.59
N ALA A 166 -24.97 3.63 -3.29
CA ALA A 166 -25.31 4.94 -2.74
C ALA A 166 -24.45 6.04 -3.38
N ALA A 167 -25.08 7.18 -3.66
CA ALA A 167 -24.39 8.35 -4.19
C ALA A 167 -23.53 8.98 -3.09
N VAL A 168 -22.22 8.74 -3.15
CA VAL A 168 -21.22 9.39 -2.32
C VAL A 168 -20.47 10.41 -3.18
N PRO A 169 -20.40 11.69 -2.78
CA PRO A 169 -19.63 12.67 -3.55
C PRO A 169 -18.13 12.34 -3.48
N LEU A 170 -17.50 12.27 -4.66
CA LEU A 170 -16.04 12.25 -4.86
C LEU A 170 -15.31 11.09 -4.17
N ARG A 171 -15.64 9.86 -4.59
CA ARG A 171 -14.82 8.70 -4.28
C ARG A 171 -13.53 8.74 -5.10
N SER A 172 -12.39 8.52 -4.45
CA SER A 172 -11.11 8.40 -5.14
C SER A 172 -10.08 7.71 -4.26
N TRP A 173 -9.09 7.10 -4.90
CA TRP A 173 -7.88 6.68 -4.21
C TRP A 173 -6.65 6.75 -5.11
N ASN A 174 -5.53 7.06 -4.48
CA ASN A 174 -4.18 6.95 -4.99
C ASN A 174 -3.33 6.35 -3.87
N ILE A 175 -3.01 5.06 -4.00
CA ILE A 175 -2.32 4.28 -2.97
C ILE A 175 -0.98 3.84 -3.51
N LYS A 176 0.11 4.24 -2.85
CA LYS A 176 1.46 3.77 -3.17
C LYS A 176 1.75 2.48 -2.41
N VAL A 177 2.12 1.44 -3.13
CA VAL A 177 2.52 0.13 -2.60
C VAL A 177 4.04 0.05 -2.57
N THR A 178 4.58 -0.17 -1.36
CA THR A 178 6.01 -0.36 -1.12
C THR A 178 6.25 -1.73 -0.48
N GLN A 179 7.15 -2.52 -1.08
CA GLN A 179 7.55 -3.83 -0.57
C GLN A 179 8.87 -3.73 0.20
N TYR A 180 8.93 -4.36 1.37
CA TYR A 180 10.10 -4.39 2.23
C TYR A 180 10.66 -5.80 2.38
N ASN A 181 11.98 -5.90 2.37
CA ASN A 181 12.64 -7.16 2.63
C ASN A 181 12.50 -7.57 4.10
N CYS A 182 12.63 -8.86 4.37
CA CYS A 182 12.57 -9.41 5.72
C CYS A 182 13.63 -8.79 6.65
N ASP A 183 14.79 -8.43 6.10
CA ASP A 183 15.93 -7.89 6.85
C ASP A 183 15.92 -6.36 6.97
N ASP A 184 14.93 -5.67 6.38
CA ASP A 184 14.83 -4.21 6.47
C ASP A 184 14.36 -3.78 7.87
N ASN A 185 15.33 -3.62 8.77
CA ASN A 185 15.14 -3.10 10.14
C ASN A 185 14.68 -1.64 10.17
N LEU A 186 14.83 -0.91 9.07
CA LEU A 186 14.42 0.49 8.89
C LEU A 186 12.98 0.65 8.40
N SER A 187 12.27 -0.44 8.10
CA SER A 187 10.85 -0.37 7.78
C SER A 187 10.09 0.07 9.03
N PRO A 188 9.38 1.20 9.00
CA PRO A 188 8.71 1.75 10.18
C PRO A 188 7.65 0.75 10.64
N GLY A 189 7.89 0.13 11.79
CA GLY A 189 7.01 -0.88 12.39
C GLY A 189 7.51 -2.30 12.17
N GLY A 190 8.25 -2.81 13.15
CA GLY A 190 8.18 -4.24 13.43
C GLY A 190 6.72 -4.63 13.69
N LYS A 191 6.29 -5.77 13.12
CA LYS A 191 4.95 -6.38 13.19
C LYS A 191 3.77 -5.41 12.97
N SER A 192 3.17 -5.46 11.77
CA SER A 192 1.87 -4.89 11.37
C SER A 192 1.34 -3.76 12.26
N LEU A 193 1.87 -2.56 12.09
CA LEU A 193 1.36 -1.36 12.76
C LEU A 193 0.28 -0.73 11.88
N PHE A 194 -0.98 -0.77 12.34
CA PHE A 194 -2.07 0.00 11.76
C PHE A 194 -2.12 1.34 12.49
N VAL A 195 -1.79 2.44 11.79
CA VAL A 195 -2.02 3.79 12.32
C VAL A 195 -3.31 4.31 11.72
N LEU A 196 -4.41 4.19 12.47
CA LEU A 196 -5.66 4.89 12.16
C LEU A 196 -5.79 6.06 13.13
N CYS A 197 -5.36 7.24 12.71
CA CYS A 197 -5.62 8.47 13.45
C CYS A 197 -6.95 9.08 12.96
N ASN A 198 -8.03 8.87 13.74
CA ASN A 198 -9.23 9.71 13.92
C ASN A 198 -10.55 8.96 14.20
N LEU A 199 -10.50 7.71 14.64
CA LEU A 199 -11.52 7.16 15.53
C LEU A 199 -10.91 5.97 16.27
N ILE A 200 -11.18 5.87 17.57
CA ILE A 200 -10.69 4.81 18.44
C ILE A 200 -11.17 3.45 17.90
N VAL A 201 -10.30 2.73 17.19
CA VAL A 201 -10.46 1.30 16.90
C VAL A 201 -9.23 0.60 17.44
N PHE A 202 -9.35 0.06 18.66
CA PHE A 202 -8.37 -0.85 19.23
C PHE A 202 -8.47 -2.19 18.49
N VAL A 203 -7.50 -2.52 17.64
CA VAL A 203 -7.32 -3.90 17.17
C VAL A 203 -6.52 -4.66 18.24
N PHE A 204 -7.08 -5.79 18.66
CA PHE A 204 -6.67 -6.63 19.78
C PHE A 204 -5.19 -7.06 19.78
N PHE A 205 -4.45 -6.77 20.86
CA PHE A 205 -3.27 -7.55 21.27
C PHE A 205 -3.66 -8.52 22.40
N ARG A 206 -3.61 -9.83 22.11
CA ARG A 206 -3.78 -10.90 23.11
C ARG A 206 -2.56 -11.02 24.03
N SER A 207 -2.44 -10.14 25.04
CA SER A 207 -1.71 -10.49 26.26
C SER A 207 -2.39 -9.90 27.49
N SER A 208 -2.72 -10.76 28.46
CA SER A 208 -3.43 -10.39 29.70
C SER A 208 -2.66 -9.35 30.53
N TRP A 209 -1.34 -9.24 30.32
CA TRP A 209 -0.45 -8.32 31.02
C TRP A 209 -0.59 -6.86 30.56
N MET A 210 -1.01 -6.60 29.31
CA MET A 210 -1.20 -5.24 28.81
C MET A 210 -2.53 -4.60 29.24
N LEU A 211 -3.53 -5.39 29.62
CA LEU A 211 -4.82 -4.89 30.13
C LEU A 211 -4.64 -4.09 31.43
N ALA A 212 -3.71 -4.49 32.28
CA ALA A 212 -3.43 -3.82 33.55
C ALA A 212 -2.75 -2.45 33.39
N ILE A 213 -1.95 -2.28 32.32
CA ILE A 213 -1.26 -1.02 32.00
C ILE A 213 -2.27 -0.01 31.44
N LEU A 214 -3.17 -0.46 30.54
CA LEU A 214 -4.25 0.37 30.00
C LEU A 214 -5.23 0.87 31.08
N HIS A 215 -5.54 0.04 32.08
CA HIS A 215 -6.42 0.45 33.18
C HIS A 215 -5.79 1.53 34.08
N ARG A 216 -4.45 1.58 34.17
CA ARG A 216 -3.69 2.55 34.96
C ARG A 216 -3.54 3.90 34.24
N GLU A 217 -3.39 3.89 32.92
CA GLU A 217 -3.33 5.11 32.11
C GLU A 217 -4.70 5.75 31.90
N TYR A 218 -5.77 4.95 31.71
CA TYR A 218 -7.15 5.47 31.61
C TYR A 218 -7.59 6.24 32.87
N ARG A 219 -7.22 5.77 34.07
CA ARG A 219 -7.48 6.49 35.34
C ARG A 219 -6.69 7.79 35.48
N SER A 220 -5.53 7.91 34.83
CA SER A 220 -4.75 9.16 34.85
C SER A 220 -5.32 10.18 33.87
N PHE A 221 -5.87 9.73 32.74
CA PHE A 221 -6.48 10.60 31.74
C PHE A 221 -7.83 11.18 32.20
N GLN A 222 -8.67 10.40 32.90
CA GLN A 222 -9.93 10.92 33.47
C GLN A 222 -9.72 11.98 34.56
N LYS A 223 -8.56 12.03 35.20
CA LYS A 223 -8.23 13.06 36.22
C LYS A 223 -7.76 14.39 35.62
N LEU A 224 -7.52 14.46 34.31
CA LEU A 224 -6.99 15.66 33.64
C LEU A 224 -8.05 16.40 32.80
N GLN A 225 -9.27 15.86 32.66
CA GLN A 225 -10.32 16.44 31.80
C GLN A 225 -11.48 17.11 32.58
N PHE A 226 -11.46 17.14 33.91
CA PHE A 226 -12.45 17.88 34.70
C PHE A 226 -11.79 18.48 35.96
N PRO A 227 -11.82 19.81 36.18
CA PRO A 227 -11.76 20.34 37.55
C PRO A 227 -13.02 19.95 38.34
#